data_AF-Q18F75-F1
#
_entry.id   AF-Q18F75-F1
#
_cell.length_a   1.000
_cell.length_b   1.000
_cell.length_c   1.000
_cell.angle_alpha   90.00
_cell.angle_beta   90.00
_cell.angle_gamma   90.00
#
_symmetry.space_group_name_H-M   'P 1'
#
loop_
_entity.id
_entity.type
_entity.pdbx_description
1 polymer ?
#
loop_
_entity_poly.entity_id
_entity_poly.type
_entity_poly.pdbx_seq_one_letter_code
_entity_poly.pdbx_strand_id
1 'polypeptide(L)'
;MTESWKSAGPEFYDEVFQTFDSHSNWEYDDWVSRGDAPENSAAAPETGQRVEYRFEHSDTGAVISVGIPDLTGETPHAVSGTVSQGLTVAESDPHDSLLSGLEEAQAGISESVAGGTDTYVEPVEDLRSVVRIRVPFGYDEQRLEESLDVASEVSERVDDMHRDVLGTIDQYADR
;
A
#
# COMPACT_ATOMS: atom_id res chain seq x y z
N MET A 1 -24.53 -15.30 -6.23
CA MET A 1 -23.33 -16.17 -6.20
C MET A 1 -22.38 -15.51 -5.24
N THR A 2 -21.92 -16.20 -4.20
CA THR A 2 -20.91 -15.65 -3.29
C THR A 2 -19.57 -15.73 -4.01
N GLU A 3 -19.06 -14.58 -4.45
CA GLU A 3 -17.72 -14.48 -5.02
C GLU A 3 -16.71 -14.98 -3.97
N SER A 4 -15.87 -15.92 -4.38
CA SER A 4 -14.88 -16.59 -3.53
C SER A 4 -13.57 -16.58 -4.28
N TRP A 5 -12.45 -16.50 -3.57
CA TRP A 5 -11.12 -16.54 -4.17
C TRP A 5 -10.89 -17.73 -5.13
N LYS A 6 -11.61 -18.84 -4.91
CA LYS A 6 -11.60 -20.03 -5.78
C LYS A 6 -12.24 -19.83 -7.16
N SER A 7 -13.07 -18.80 -7.34
CA SER A 7 -13.82 -18.58 -8.59
C SER A 7 -13.13 -17.65 -9.59
N ALA A 8 -12.09 -16.90 -9.18
CA ALA A 8 -11.39 -15.96 -10.04
C ALA A 8 -10.39 -16.63 -11.01
N GLY A 9 -9.82 -17.78 -10.60
CA GLY A 9 -8.83 -18.52 -11.38
C GLY A 9 -7.43 -17.87 -11.40
N PRO A 10 -6.39 -18.60 -11.83
CA PRO A 10 -5.00 -18.14 -11.84
C PRO A 10 -4.75 -16.90 -12.72
N GLU A 11 -5.38 -16.84 -13.90
CA GLU A 11 -5.21 -15.78 -14.89
C GLU A 11 -5.59 -14.40 -14.33
N PHE A 12 -6.68 -14.34 -13.55
CA PHE A 12 -7.11 -13.11 -12.88
C PHE A 12 -6.03 -12.55 -11.94
N TYR A 13 -5.38 -13.40 -11.14
CA TYR A 13 -4.40 -12.93 -10.17
C TYR A 13 -3.06 -12.59 -10.81
N ASP A 14 -2.73 -13.25 -11.92
CA ASP A 14 -1.59 -12.88 -12.77
C ASP A 14 -1.80 -11.50 -13.40
N GLU A 15 -3.00 -11.22 -13.92
CA GLU A 15 -3.35 -9.88 -14.44
C GLU A 15 -3.25 -8.80 -13.36
N VAL A 16 -3.77 -9.06 -12.16
CA VAL A 16 -3.63 -8.10 -11.03
C VAL A 16 -2.15 -7.89 -10.73
N PHE A 17 -1.36 -8.94 -10.56
CA PHE A 17 0.07 -8.82 -10.29
C PHE A 17 0.79 -8.01 -11.38
N GLN A 18 0.54 -8.29 -12.65
CA GLN A 18 1.14 -7.57 -13.78
C GLN A 18 0.75 -6.10 -13.80
N THR A 19 -0.45 -5.74 -13.35
CA THR A 19 -0.86 -4.33 -13.22
C THR A 19 -0.02 -3.60 -12.17
N PHE A 20 0.27 -4.23 -11.03
CA PHE A 20 1.19 -3.65 -10.03
C PHE A 20 2.63 -3.57 -10.57
N ASP A 21 3.14 -4.64 -11.21
CA ASP A 21 4.52 -4.75 -11.67
C ASP A 21 4.84 -3.85 -12.87
N SER A 22 3.85 -3.53 -13.70
CA SER A 22 4.01 -2.66 -14.87
C SER A 22 3.82 -1.17 -14.57
N HIS A 23 3.39 -0.82 -13.36
CA HIS A 23 3.18 0.56 -12.97
C HIS A 23 4.50 1.32 -12.85
N SER A 24 4.60 2.53 -13.41
CA SER A 24 5.89 3.24 -13.54
C SER A 24 6.55 3.60 -12.21
N ASN A 25 5.75 3.77 -11.16
CA ASN A 25 6.23 4.29 -9.88
C ASN A 25 6.51 3.17 -8.85
N TRP A 26 6.04 1.93 -9.11
CA TRP A 26 6.08 0.82 -8.16
C TRP A 26 6.90 -0.33 -8.75
N GLU A 27 8.02 -0.66 -8.12
CA GLU A 27 8.92 -1.72 -8.56
C GLU A 27 8.76 -2.96 -7.68
N TYR A 28 8.68 -4.15 -8.27
CA TYR A 28 8.57 -5.39 -7.49
C TYR A 28 9.85 -5.68 -6.68
N ASP A 29 9.69 -5.87 -5.36
CA ASP A 29 10.77 -6.23 -4.43
C ASP A 29 10.85 -7.75 -4.28
N ASP A 30 11.76 -8.35 -5.08
CA ASP A 30 12.02 -9.79 -5.09
C ASP A 30 12.75 -10.30 -3.83
N TRP A 31 13.42 -9.41 -3.10
CA TRP A 31 14.34 -9.77 -2.02
C TRP A 31 13.60 -10.01 -0.70
N VAL A 32 12.50 -9.28 -0.48
CA VAL A 32 11.71 -9.37 0.76
C VAL A 32 10.45 -10.21 0.60
N SER A 33 9.98 -10.45 -0.63
CA SER A 33 8.91 -11.41 -0.92
C SER A 33 9.33 -12.78 -0.38
N ARG A 34 8.79 -13.19 0.78
CA ARG A 34 9.25 -14.34 1.58
C ARG A 34 9.16 -15.65 0.79
N GLY A 35 10.17 -15.96 -0.03
CA GLY A 35 10.28 -17.23 -0.72
C GLY A 35 9.20 -17.53 -1.77
N ASP A 36 8.39 -16.54 -2.15
CA ASP A 36 7.30 -16.71 -3.09
C ASP A 36 7.60 -15.97 -4.38
N ALA A 37 8.08 -16.71 -5.37
CA ALA A 37 8.24 -16.21 -6.73
C ALA A 37 6.87 -15.85 -7.34
N PRO A 38 6.82 -14.95 -8.35
CA PRO A 38 5.58 -14.56 -9.03
C PRO A 38 4.74 -15.76 -9.50
N GLU A 39 5.39 -16.84 -9.93
CA GLU A 39 4.76 -18.12 -10.30
C GLU A 39 3.86 -18.77 -9.21
N ASN A 40 4.01 -18.37 -7.94
CA ASN A 40 3.16 -18.83 -6.84
C ASN A 40 1.80 -18.09 -6.78
N SER A 41 1.63 -16.92 -7.43
CA SER A 41 0.34 -16.17 -7.45
C SER A 41 -0.74 -16.94 -8.15
N ALA A 42 -0.39 -17.62 -9.25
CA ALA A 42 -1.30 -18.45 -10.02
C ALA A 42 -1.75 -19.68 -9.23
N ALA A 43 -0.90 -20.22 -8.35
CA ALA A 43 -1.19 -21.41 -7.56
C ALA A 43 -1.90 -21.10 -6.22
N ALA A 44 -1.70 -19.90 -5.66
CA ALA A 44 -2.29 -19.45 -4.40
C ALA A 44 -3.82 -19.68 -4.26
N PRO A 45 -4.64 -19.43 -5.30
CA PRO A 45 -6.08 -19.61 -5.26
C PRO A 45 -6.52 -21.07 -5.45
N GLU A 46 -5.60 -21.97 -5.80
CA GLU A 46 -5.85 -23.41 -5.85
C GLU A 46 -5.50 -24.07 -4.51
N THR A 47 -4.42 -23.60 -3.88
CA THR A 47 -3.91 -24.13 -2.60
C THR A 47 -4.62 -23.52 -1.39
N GLY A 48 -5.23 -22.34 -1.54
CA GLY A 48 -5.78 -21.57 -0.42
C GLY A 48 -4.71 -21.01 0.51
N GLN A 49 -3.47 -20.90 0.02
CA GLN A 49 -2.39 -20.24 0.72
C GLN A 49 -2.33 -18.79 0.25
N ARG A 50 -2.25 -17.85 1.20
CA ARG A 50 -2.01 -16.44 0.91
C ARG A 50 -0.52 -16.25 0.60
N VAL A 51 -0.24 -15.70 -0.57
CA VAL A 51 1.07 -15.23 -1.00
C VAL A 51 1.11 -13.72 -0.81
N GLU A 52 2.24 -13.19 -0.32
CA GLU A 52 2.43 -11.75 -0.09
C GLU A 52 3.43 -11.20 -1.11
N TYR A 53 3.01 -10.17 -1.84
CA TYR A 53 3.83 -9.42 -2.79
C TYR A 53 4.16 -8.04 -2.22
N ARG A 54 5.36 -7.58 -2.55
CA ARG A 54 5.87 -6.28 -2.13
C ARG A 54 6.30 -5.47 -3.34
N PHE A 55 5.89 -4.21 -3.39
CA PHE A 55 6.31 -3.25 -4.40
C PHE A 55 6.83 -1.99 -3.72
N GLU A 56 8.01 -1.53 -4.11
CA GLU A 56 8.65 -0.34 -3.57
C GLU A 56 8.46 0.85 -4.50
N HIS A 57 8.17 2.01 -3.92
CA HIS A 57 8.03 3.24 -4.65
C HIS A 57 9.41 3.80 -5.02
N SER A 58 9.64 4.00 -6.31
CA SER A 58 10.92 4.45 -6.89
C SER A 58 11.51 5.69 -6.21
N ASP A 59 10.69 6.69 -5.88
CA ASP A 59 11.17 7.97 -5.37
C ASP A 59 11.07 8.18 -3.84
N THR A 60 10.23 7.41 -3.13
CA THR A 60 9.85 7.70 -1.73
C THR A 60 10.22 6.59 -0.75
N GLY A 61 10.61 5.42 -1.25
CA GLY A 61 10.83 4.23 -0.41
C GLY A 61 9.56 3.73 0.29
N ALA A 62 8.38 4.22 -0.12
CA ALA A 62 7.11 3.67 0.30
C ALA A 62 6.95 2.25 -0.23
N VAL A 63 6.17 1.43 0.46
CA VAL A 63 6.06 0.01 0.17
C VAL A 63 4.60 -0.40 0.17
N ILE A 64 4.11 -0.85 -0.99
CA ILE A 64 2.88 -1.64 -1.09
C ILE A 64 3.17 -3.07 -0.65
N SER A 65 2.38 -3.60 0.26
CA SER A 65 2.37 -5.03 0.62
C SER A 65 0.97 -5.58 0.43
N VAL A 66 0.79 -6.45 -0.56
CA VAL A 66 -0.52 -7.03 -0.93
C VAL A 66 -0.51 -8.54 -0.80
N GLY A 67 -1.63 -9.10 -0.32
CA GLY A 67 -1.81 -10.53 -0.16
C GLY A 67 -2.83 -11.09 -1.16
N ILE A 68 -2.47 -12.23 -1.77
CA ILE A 68 -3.24 -12.92 -2.79
C ILE A 68 -3.37 -14.42 -2.44
N PRO A 69 -4.57 -15.01 -2.41
CA PRO A 69 -5.86 -14.32 -2.35
C PRO A 69 -6.08 -13.62 -1.00
N ASP A 70 -7.03 -12.68 -0.92
CA ASP A 70 -7.47 -12.15 0.36
C ASP A 70 -8.25 -13.21 1.15
N LEU A 71 -7.71 -13.57 2.32
CA LEU A 71 -8.28 -14.57 3.24
C LEU A 71 -8.86 -13.95 4.52
N THR A 72 -8.93 -12.61 4.63
CA THR A 72 -9.22 -11.91 5.89
C THR A 72 -10.70 -11.91 6.30
N GLY A 73 -11.62 -12.25 5.39
CA GLY A 73 -12.97 -12.72 5.75
C GLY A 73 -14.04 -11.65 6.04
N GLU A 74 -13.73 -10.35 5.98
CA GLU A 74 -14.73 -9.30 6.26
C GLU A 74 -15.55 -8.90 5.02
N THR A 75 -14.97 -9.00 3.83
CA THR A 75 -15.64 -8.85 2.52
C THR A 75 -14.77 -9.57 1.48
N PRO A 76 -15.31 -10.36 0.54
CA PRO A 76 -14.47 -11.07 -0.42
C PRO A 76 -13.87 -10.07 -1.42
N HIS A 77 -12.67 -9.57 -1.12
CA HIS A 77 -11.78 -8.97 -2.11
C HIS A 77 -10.91 -10.07 -2.72
N ALA A 78 -10.38 -9.82 -3.90
CA ALA A 78 -9.40 -10.71 -4.49
C ALA A 78 -8.01 -10.46 -3.91
N VAL A 79 -7.66 -9.19 -3.71
CA VAL A 79 -6.37 -8.75 -3.19
C VAL A 79 -6.59 -7.72 -2.09
N SER A 80 -5.85 -7.84 -0.99
CA SER A 80 -5.86 -6.85 0.10
C SER A 80 -4.45 -6.56 0.60
N GLY A 81 -4.17 -5.28 0.86
CA GLY A 81 -2.84 -4.85 1.28
C GLY A 81 -2.82 -3.44 1.86
N THR A 82 -1.63 -2.99 2.24
CA THR A 82 -1.39 -1.64 2.75
C THR A 82 -0.20 -1.01 2.06
N VAL A 83 -0.24 0.31 1.89
CA VAL A 83 0.95 1.13 1.63
C VAL A 83 1.54 1.48 2.98
N SER A 84 2.82 1.24 3.17
CA SER A 84 3.56 1.58 4.37
C SER A 84 4.74 2.47 4.02
N GLN A 85 4.96 3.51 4.80
CA GLN A 85 6.06 4.44 4.61
C GLN A 85 6.49 4.90 6.00
N GLY A 86 7.56 4.29 6.50
CA GLY A 86 8.06 4.58 7.84
C GLY A 86 8.78 5.92 7.86
N LEU A 87 8.45 6.80 8.81
CA LEU A 87 9.35 7.88 9.19
C LEU A 87 10.56 7.24 9.89
N THR A 88 11.72 7.25 9.25
CA THR A 88 12.97 6.78 9.88
C THR A 88 13.46 7.87 10.84
N VAL A 89 12.77 8.04 11.97
CA VAL A 89 13.27 8.87 13.07
C VAL A 89 14.37 8.07 13.72
N ALA A 90 15.63 8.45 13.49
CA ALA A 90 16.75 7.87 14.20
C ALA A 90 16.56 8.07 15.71
N GLU A 91 16.17 7.00 16.42
CA GLU A 91 16.26 6.77 17.88
C GLU A 91 16.04 7.98 18.81
N SER A 92 15.17 8.92 18.44
CA SER A 92 14.87 10.10 19.23
C SER A 92 13.42 9.99 19.68
N ASP A 93 13.22 9.98 21.01
CA ASP A 93 11.90 10.00 21.62
C ASP A 93 11.02 11.04 20.90
N PRO A 94 9.92 10.64 20.25
CA PRO A 94 9.09 11.58 19.52
C PRO A 94 8.52 12.58 20.52
N HIS A 95 9.00 13.83 20.46
CA HIS A 95 8.39 14.94 21.19
C HIS A 95 6.90 15.04 20.81
N ASP A 96 6.02 15.43 21.75
CA ASP A 96 4.56 15.54 21.51
C ASP A 96 4.20 16.33 20.24
N SER A 97 5.00 17.34 19.86
CA SER A 97 4.81 18.12 18.63
C SER A 97 5.04 17.33 17.35
N LEU A 98 5.93 16.34 17.37
CA LEU A 98 6.18 15.43 16.24
C LEU A 98 4.98 14.49 16.04
N LEU A 99 4.45 13.94 17.14
CA LEU A 99 3.30 13.05 17.11
C LEU A 99 2.07 13.78 16.57
N SER A 100 1.78 14.99 17.05
CA SER A 100 0.66 15.78 16.54
C SER A 100 0.82 16.16 15.07
N GLY A 101 2.04 16.45 14.60
CA GLY A 101 2.29 16.71 13.18
C GLY A 101 2.03 15.48 12.30
N LEU A 102 2.39 14.28 12.77
CA LEU A 102 2.10 13.01 12.09
C LEU A 102 0.61 12.66 12.10
N GLU A 103 -0.10 12.94 13.19
CA GLU A 103 -1.55 12.74 13.27
C GLU A 103 -2.30 13.69 12.32
N GLU A 104 -1.90 14.97 12.24
CA GLU A 104 -2.45 15.94 11.28
C GLU A 104 -2.15 15.54 9.83
N ALA A 105 -0.96 14.99 9.57
CA ALA A 105 -0.58 14.42 8.27
C ALA A 105 -1.55 13.31 7.85
N GLN A 106 -1.73 12.33 8.74
CA GLN A 106 -2.57 11.17 8.50
C GLN A 106 -4.03 11.58 8.31
N ALA A 107 -4.51 12.59 9.05
CA ALA A 107 -5.85 13.14 8.87
C ALA A 107 -6.01 13.79 7.49
N GLY A 108 -5.02 14.56 7.02
CA GLY A 108 -5.05 15.19 5.68
C GLY A 108 -5.00 14.18 4.53
N ILE A 109 -4.24 13.09 4.70
CA ILE A 109 -4.24 11.96 3.76
C ILE A 109 -5.60 11.28 3.74
N SER A 110 -6.15 11.02 4.93
CA SER A 110 -7.45 10.37 5.06
C SER A 110 -8.57 11.18 4.40
N GLU A 111 -8.55 12.51 4.53
CA GLU A 111 -9.50 13.40 3.87
C GLU A 111 -9.35 13.39 2.34
N SER A 112 -8.10 13.39 1.84
CA SER A 112 -7.81 13.40 0.41
C SER A 112 -8.25 12.10 -0.27
N VAL A 113 -8.05 10.96 0.39
CA VAL A 113 -8.45 9.63 -0.10
C VAL A 113 -9.96 9.41 0.04
N ALA A 114 -10.56 9.81 1.17
CA ALA A 114 -12.01 9.66 1.40
C ALA A 114 -12.87 10.51 0.43
N GLY A 115 -12.31 11.56 -0.17
CA GLY A 115 -12.96 12.38 -1.18
C GLY A 115 -13.05 11.73 -2.57
N GLY A 116 -12.26 10.70 -2.86
CA GLY A 116 -12.21 9.99 -4.14
C GLY A 116 -12.99 8.67 -4.10
N THR A 117 -14.29 8.69 -4.37
CA THR A 117 -15.16 7.49 -4.28
C THR A 117 -14.98 6.46 -5.41
N ASP A 118 -14.02 6.66 -6.31
CA ASP A 118 -13.86 5.84 -7.53
C ASP A 118 -12.60 4.98 -7.56
N THR A 119 -11.83 4.87 -6.46
CA THR A 119 -10.60 4.04 -6.40
C THR A 119 -10.74 2.82 -5.48
N TYR A 120 -9.74 1.93 -5.52
CA TYR A 120 -9.57 0.78 -4.62
C TYR A 120 -8.71 1.10 -3.39
N VAL A 121 -8.50 2.39 -3.10
CA VAL A 121 -7.70 2.88 -1.99
C VAL A 121 -8.62 3.38 -0.88
N GLU A 122 -8.35 2.97 0.35
CA GLU A 122 -9.08 3.38 1.53
C GLU A 122 -8.14 4.02 2.56
N PRO A 123 -8.59 5.04 3.31
CA PRO A 123 -7.81 5.56 4.42
C PRO A 123 -7.68 4.53 5.55
N VAL A 124 -6.59 4.62 6.31
CA VAL A 124 -6.34 3.78 7.49
C VAL A 124 -5.98 4.62 8.70
N GLU A 125 -6.46 4.19 9.87
CA GLU A 125 -6.19 4.86 11.16
C GLU A 125 -4.85 4.43 11.80
N ASP A 126 -4.03 3.63 11.10
CA ASP A 126 -2.73 3.16 11.60
C ASP A 126 -1.60 4.06 11.09
N LEU A 127 -0.89 4.75 11.99
CA LEU A 127 0.23 5.64 11.65
C LEU A 127 1.41 4.96 10.93
N ARG A 128 1.47 3.62 10.92
CA ARG A 128 2.50 2.87 10.17
C ARG A 128 2.11 2.59 8.73
N SER A 129 0.82 2.75 8.42
CA SER A 129 0.25 2.50 7.12
C SER A 129 -0.36 3.79 6.60
N VAL A 130 -0.08 4.11 5.36
CA VAL A 130 -0.52 5.36 4.76
C VAL A 130 -1.95 5.20 4.22
N VAL A 131 -2.18 4.12 3.48
CA VAL A 131 -3.48 3.74 2.92
C VAL A 131 -3.61 2.22 2.83
N ARG A 132 -4.84 1.74 2.64
CA ARG A 132 -5.16 0.33 2.35
C ARG A 132 -5.58 0.19 0.89
N ILE A 133 -5.17 -0.89 0.24
CA ILE A 133 -5.58 -1.26 -1.11
C ILE A 133 -6.47 -2.51 -1.04
N ARG A 134 -7.63 -2.47 -1.70
CA ARG A 134 -8.60 -3.57 -1.75
C ARG A 134 -9.17 -3.76 -3.16
N VAL A 135 -8.65 -4.75 -3.88
CA VAL A 135 -9.05 -5.04 -5.26
C VAL A 135 -10.20 -6.07 -5.26
N PRO A 136 -11.37 -5.76 -5.84
CA PRO A 136 -12.51 -6.69 -5.89
C PRO A 136 -12.34 -7.76 -6.99
N PHE A 137 -13.15 -8.83 -6.93
CA PHE A 137 -13.15 -9.93 -7.91
C PHE A 137 -13.58 -9.54 -9.34
N GLY A 138 -14.21 -8.39 -9.51
CA GLY A 138 -14.58 -7.81 -10.80
C GLY A 138 -13.95 -6.45 -11.00
N TYR A 139 -12.68 -6.31 -10.65
CA TYR A 139 -11.99 -5.02 -10.77
C TYR A 139 -11.89 -4.56 -12.23
N ASP A 140 -11.77 -3.25 -12.37
CA ASP A 140 -11.47 -2.58 -13.63
C ASP A 140 -9.98 -2.20 -13.60
N GLU A 141 -9.25 -2.58 -14.64
CA GLU A 141 -7.80 -2.40 -14.74
C GLU A 141 -7.41 -0.92 -14.66
N GLN A 142 -8.10 -0.06 -15.41
CA GLN A 142 -7.90 1.38 -15.36
C GLN A 142 -8.12 1.93 -13.94
N ARG A 143 -9.15 1.46 -13.24
CA ARG A 143 -9.38 1.84 -11.85
C ARG A 143 -8.29 1.35 -10.90
N LEU A 144 -7.67 0.20 -11.16
CA LEU A 144 -6.51 -0.26 -10.40
C LEU A 144 -5.29 0.61 -10.68
N GLU A 145 -5.01 0.97 -11.93
CA GLU A 145 -3.96 1.94 -12.27
C GLU A 145 -4.18 3.28 -11.56
N GLU A 146 -5.39 3.85 -11.66
CA GLU A 146 -5.74 5.09 -10.95
C GLU A 146 -5.58 4.96 -9.42
N SER A 147 -5.78 3.77 -8.87
CA SER A 147 -5.56 3.49 -7.44
C SER A 147 -4.08 3.48 -7.07
N LEU A 148 -3.21 2.99 -7.97
CA LEU A 148 -1.77 2.98 -7.79
C LEU A 148 -1.17 4.38 -7.95
N ASP A 149 -1.73 5.20 -8.84
CA ASP A 149 -1.42 6.63 -8.96
C ASP A 149 -1.79 7.37 -7.67
N VAL A 150 -3.00 7.16 -7.13
CA VAL A 150 -3.40 7.76 -5.85
C VAL A 150 -2.48 7.30 -4.72
N ALA A 151 -2.12 6.02 -4.66
CA ALA A 151 -1.16 5.53 -3.67
C ALA A 151 0.21 6.22 -3.80
N SER A 152 0.66 6.46 -5.03
CA SER A 152 1.92 7.17 -5.34
C SER A 152 1.86 8.63 -4.89
N GLU A 153 0.82 9.39 -5.28
CA GLU A 153 0.62 10.78 -4.86
C GLU A 153 0.58 10.93 -3.33
N VAL A 154 -0.08 10.00 -2.66
CA VAL A 154 -0.14 9.99 -1.19
C VAL A 154 1.24 9.72 -0.60
N SER A 155 2.00 8.78 -1.16
CA SER A 155 3.37 8.48 -0.71
C SER A 155 4.34 9.65 -0.90
N GLU A 156 4.25 10.37 -2.02
CA GLU A 156 5.02 11.59 -2.25
C GLU A 156 4.70 12.66 -1.20
N ARG A 157 3.42 12.85 -0.90
CA ARG A 157 2.98 13.81 0.12
C ARG A 157 3.47 13.42 1.51
N VAL A 158 3.41 12.14 1.88
CA VAL A 158 3.99 11.63 3.14
C VAL A 158 5.48 11.91 3.18
N ASP A 159 6.20 11.69 2.07
CA ASP A 159 7.64 11.91 2.03
C ASP A 159 8.02 13.38 2.19
N ASP A 160 7.31 14.29 1.52
CA ASP A 160 7.50 15.73 1.68
C ASP A 160 7.26 16.16 3.13
N MET A 161 6.23 15.61 3.78
CA MET A 161 5.97 15.87 5.19
C MET A 161 7.08 15.32 6.09
N HIS A 162 7.60 14.13 5.81
CA HIS A 162 8.74 13.57 6.54
C HIS A 162 9.98 14.47 6.41
N ARG A 163 10.27 14.96 5.20
CA ARG A 163 11.39 15.90 4.95
C ARG A 163 11.21 17.21 5.71
N ASP A 164 10.01 17.79 5.72
CA ASP A 164 9.72 19.03 6.44
C ASP A 164 9.90 18.87 7.97
N VAL A 165 9.44 17.74 8.50
CA VAL A 165 9.59 17.40 9.93
C VAL A 165 11.06 17.23 10.29
N LEU A 166 11.82 16.44 9.51
CA LEU A 166 13.25 16.24 9.75
C LEU A 166 14.05 17.54 9.61
N GLY A 167 13.76 18.35 8.59
CA GLY A 167 14.39 19.66 8.40
C GLY A 167 14.10 20.64 9.53
N THR A 168 12.96 20.50 10.21
CA THR A 168 12.63 21.27 11.41
C THR A 168 13.46 20.79 12.61
N ILE A 169 13.57 19.48 12.82
CA ILE A 169 14.36 18.89 13.93
C ILE A 169 15.83 19.29 13.84
N ASP A 170 16.44 19.20 12.66
CA ASP A 170 17.85 19.57 12.44
C ASP A 170 18.11 21.03 12.81
N GLN A 171 17.19 21.95 12.50
CA GLN A 171 17.30 23.36 12.88
C GLN A 171 17.26 23.60 14.39
N TYR A 172 16.65 22.69 15.17
CA TYR A 172 16.66 22.75 16.63
C TYR A 172 17.88 22.06 17.23
N ALA A 173 18.48 21.08 16.55
CA ALA A 173 19.70 20.39 17.00
C ALA A 173 20.97 21.25 16.84
N ASP A 174 20.99 22.18 15.87
CA ASP A 174 22.10 23.12 15.63
C ASP A 174 22.07 24.40 16.50
N ARG A 175 21.20 24.47 17.51
CA ARG A 175 21.08 25.58 18.47
C ARG A 175 21.55 25.20 19.88
#